data_AF-A0A392R8L8-F1
#
_entry.id   AF-A0A392R8L8-F1
#
_cell.length_a   1.000
_cell.length_b   1.000
_cell.length_c   1.000
_cell.angle_alpha   90.00
_cell.angle_beta   90.00
_cell.angle_gamma   90.00
#
_symmetry.space_group_name_H-M   'P 1'
#
loop_
_entity.id
_entity.type
_entity.pdbx_description
1 polymer ?
#
loop_
_entity_poly.entity_id
_entity_poly.type
_entity_poly.pdbx_seq_one_letter_code
_entity_poly.pdbx_strand_id
1 'polypeptide(L)' 'MLSSYAPVISSAKAYHEQISVPEITNSVFEPSSMMAKCDPRHGKYMACCLMYRGDVVPKDVNAAVSNIKTKRTVQFVD' A
#
# COMPACT_ATOMS: atom_id res chain seq x y z
N MET A 1 -2.89 3.54 -15.77
CA MET A 1 -2.41 2.73 -14.63
C MET A 1 -2.11 3.70 -13.49
N LEU A 2 -2.74 3.54 -12.33
CA LEU A 2 -2.47 4.37 -11.16
C LEU A 2 -1.30 3.75 -10.39
N SER A 3 -0.21 4.50 -10.23
CA SER A 3 0.97 4.05 -9.49
C SER A 3 0.96 4.60 -8.08
N SER A 4 1.37 3.78 -7.12
CA SER A 4 1.56 4.14 -5.72
C SER A 4 2.90 3.58 -5.25
N TYR A 5 3.54 4.26 -4.31
CA TYR A 5 4.81 3.82 -3.75
C TYR A 5 4.87 4.09 -2.25
N ALA A 6 5.34 3.10 -1.50
CA ALA A 6 5.64 3.25 -0.09
C ALA A 6 6.84 2.39 0.31
N PRO A 7 7.63 2.83 1.29
CA PRO A 7 7.54 4.14 1.95
C PRO A 7 8.26 5.23 1.14
N VAL A 8 7.76 6.47 1.22
CA VAL A 8 8.50 7.67 0.79
C VAL A 8 8.83 8.47 2.04
N ILE A 9 10.05 8.30 2.54
CA ILE A 9 10.53 8.93 3.78
C ILE A 9 11.85 9.66 3.53
N SER A 10 12.14 10.66 4.37
CA SER A 10 13.44 11.33 4.32
C SER A 10 14.55 10.43 4.86
N SER A 11 15.78 10.65 4.39
CA SER A 11 16.96 9.92 4.83
C SER A 11 17.17 10.00 6.35
N ALA A 12 16.87 11.15 6.96
CA ALA A 12 16.95 11.33 8.40
C ALA A 12 16.00 10.40 9.18
N LYS A 13 14.79 10.15 8.66
CA LYS A 13 13.79 9.29 9.33
C LYS A 13 14.04 7.80 9.11
N ALA A 14 14.69 7.43 8.01
CA ALA A 14 14.94 6.04 7.64
C ALA A 14 15.77 5.24 8.67
N TYR A 15 16.59 5.91 9.49
CA TYR A 15 17.42 5.25 10.50
C TYR A 15 16.71 5.03 11.84
N HIS A 16 15.53 5.62 12.04
CA HIS A 16 14.84 5.61 13.34
C HIS A 16 13.58 4.75 13.36
N GLU A 17 13.02 4.42 12.20
CA GLU A 17 11.77 3.67 12.07
C GLU A 17 12.01 2.38 11.30
N GLN A 18 11.68 1.23 11.92
CA GLN A 18 11.51 -0.01 11.16
C GLN A 18 10.13 0.02 10.52
N ILE A 19 10.09 -0.14 9.20
CA ILE A 19 8.83 -0.12 8.46
C ILE A 19 8.46 -1.55 8.11
N SER A 20 7.35 -2.01 8.68
CA SER A 20 6.86 -3.37 8.53
C SER A 20 6.07 -3.56 7.22
N VAL A 21 5.97 -4.82 6.78
CA VAL A 21 5.14 -5.22 5.62
C VAL A 21 3.69 -4.71 5.72
N PRO A 22 2.96 -4.86 6.85
CA PRO A 22 1.60 -4.33 6.94
C PRO A 22 1.55 -2.80 6.84
N GLU A 23 2.53 -2.07 7.35
CA GLU A 23 2.57 -0.61 7.24
C GLU A 23 2.70 -0.15 5.79
N ILE A 24 3.72 -0.63 5.05
CA ILE A 24 3.89 -0.27 3.63
C ILE A 24 2.70 -0.70 2.78
N THR A 25 2.12 -1.86 3.09
CA THR A 25 0.96 -2.38 2.37
C THR A 25 -0.26 -1.49 2.59
N ASN A 26 -0.45 -0.95 3.80
CA ASN A 26 -1.50 0.02 4.06
C ASN A 26 -1.22 1.35 3.37
N SER A 27 0.01 1.85 3.47
CA SER A 27 0.40 3.15 2.91
C SER A 27 0.16 3.25 1.41
N VAL A 28 0.39 2.19 0.63
CA VAL A 28 0.19 2.24 -0.82
C VAL A 28 -1.28 2.42 -1.24
N PHE A 29 -2.26 2.12 -0.37
CA PHE A 29 -3.68 2.37 -0.64
C PHE A 29 -4.17 3.72 -0.12
N GLU A 30 -3.31 4.48 0.58
CA GLU A 30 -3.64 5.84 1.01
C GLU A 30 -3.49 6.84 -0.14
N PRO A 31 -4.42 7.81 -0.30
CA PRO A 31 -4.34 8.81 -1.38
C PRO A 31 -3.02 9.61 -1.39
N SER A 32 -2.36 9.76 -0.24
CA SER A 32 -1.09 10.48 -0.11
C SER A 32 0.11 9.77 -0.77
N SER A 33 0.03 8.46 -0.97
CA SER A 33 1.10 7.67 -1.61
C SER A 33 0.92 7.54 -3.12
N MET A 34 -0.20 8.03 -3.66
CA MET A 34 -0.54 7.95 -5.07
C MET A 34 0.28 8.96 -5.89
N MET A 35 0.84 8.50 -7.00
CA MET A 35 1.66 9.31 -7.90
C MET A 35 0.83 10.08 -8.96
N ALA A 36 -0.49 10.05 -8.83
CA ALA A 36 -1.41 10.82 -9.65
C ALA A 36 -2.42 11.55 -8.75
N LYS A 37 -2.83 12.75 -9.18
CA LYS A 37 -3.79 13.58 -8.45
C LYS A 37 -5.22 13.06 -8.65
N CYS A 38 -5.54 11.98 -7.96
CA CYS A 38 -6.88 11.40 -7.93
C CYS A 38 -7.12 10.76 -6.56
N ASP A 39 -8.39 10.70 -6.15
CA ASP A 39 -8.79 9.98 -4.95
C ASP A 39 -9.41 8.63 -5.34
N PRO A 40 -8.72 7.50 -5.11
CA PRO A 40 -9.20 6.17 -5.52
C PRO A 40 -10.45 5.72 -4.75
N ARG A 41 -10.80 6.39 -3.63
CA ARG A 41 -11.99 6.08 -2.83
C ARG A 41 -13.30 6.46 -3.53
N HIS A 42 -13.24 7.31 -4.55
CA HIS A 42 -14.39 7.64 -5.40
C HIS A 42 -14.59 6.66 -6.56
N GLY A 43 -13.76 5.63 -6.67
CA GLY A 43 -13.85 4.61 -7.70
C GLY A 43 -13.75 3.20 -7.12
N LYS A 44 -13.55 2.23 -8.00
CA LYS A 44 -13.31 0.83 -7.65
C LYS A 44 -12.07 0.32 -8.38
N TYR A 45 -11.28 -0.51 -7.70
CA TYR A 45 -10.13 -1.19 -8.27
C TYR A 45 -10.61 -2.34 -9.17
N MET A 46 -10.24 -2.33 -10.45
CA MET A 46 -10.44 -3.49 -11.33
C MET A 46 -9.41 -4.60 -11.01
N ALA A 47 -8.18 -4.19 -10.74
CA ALA A 47 -7.07 -5.05 -10.36
C ALA A 47 -6.01 -4.22 -9.62
N CYS A 48 -5.18 -4.88 -8.80
CA CYS A 48 -3.99 -4.29 -8.21
C CYS A 48 -2.83 -5.28 -8.25
N CYS A 49 -1.61 -4.77 -8.34
CA CYS A 49 -0.39 -5.56 -8.23
C CYS A 49 0.52 -4.90 -7.19
N LEU A 50 1.02 -5.69 -6.23
CA LEU A 50 1.92 -5.22 -5.18
C LEU A 50 3.30 -5.84 -5.41
N MET A 51 4.30 -4.99 -5.66
CA MET A 51 5.67 -5.39 -5.97
C MET A 51 6.57 -5.08 -4.78
N TYR A 52 6.66 -6.02 -3.85
CA TYR A 52 7.50 -5.89 -2.65
C TYR A 52 9.00 -6.03 -2.97
N ARG A 53 9.85 -5.37 -2.18
CA ARG A 53 11.32 -5.46 -2.24
C ARG A 53 11.92 -5.43 -0.85
N GLY A 54 13.06 -6.09 -0.67
CA GLY A 54 13.78 -6.15 0.62
C GLY A 54 13.48 -7.42 1.42
N ASP A 55 13.71 -7.36 2.72
CA ASP A 55 13.41 -8.45 3.65
C ASP A 55 11.91 -8.54 3.91
N VAL A 56 11.25 -9.44 3.19
CA VAL A 56 9.79 -9.55 3.16
C VAL A 56 9.40 -11.01 3.36
N VAL A 57 8.70 -11.28 4.46
CA VAL A 57 8.20 -12.61 4.77
C VAL A 57 6.85 -12.82 4.04
N PRO A 58 6.70 -13.85 3.18
CA PRO A 58 5.47 -14.08 2.42
C PRO A 58 4.19 -14.22 3.27
N LYS A 59 4.32 -14.77 4.48
CA LYS A 59 3.21 -14.89 5.44
C LYS A 59 2.64 -13.52 5.82
N ASP A 60 3.50 -12.55 6.07
CA ASP A 60 3.10 -11.20 6.50
C ASP A 60 2.49 -10.43 5.33
N VAL A 61 2.96 -10.67 4.10
CA VAL A 61 2.32 -10.15 2.89
C VAL A 61 0.89 -10.65 2.77
N ASN A 62 0.67 -11.96 2.90
CA ASN A 62 -0.67 -12.55 2.81
C ASN A 62 -1.61 -11.99 3.88
N ALA A 63 -1.13 -11.86 5.12
CA ALA A 63 -1.90 -11.26 6.20
C ALA A 63 -2.24 -9.78 5.92
N ALA A 64 -1.25 -8.99 5.47
CA ALA A 64 -1.44 -7.59 5.13
C ALA A 64 -2.45 -7.39 3.99
N VAL A 65 -2.33 -8.15 2.90
CA VAL A 65 -3.27 -8.09 1.77
C VAL A 65 -4.67 -8.53 2.16
N SER A 66 -4.80 -9.57 2.99
CA SER A 66 -6.10 -9.99 3.53
C SER A 66 -6.75 -8.83 4.30
N ASN A 67 -5.97 -8.14 5.14
CA ASN A 67 -6.46 -6.98 5.90
C ASN A 67 -6.92 -5.85 4.97
N ILE A 68 -6.18 -5.55 3.89
CA ILE A 68 -6.58 -4.54 2.90
C ILE A 68 -7.97 -4.82 2.31
N LYS A 69 -8.25 -6.07 1.94
CA LYS A 69 -9.55 -6.44 1.34
C LYS A 69 -10.73 -6.20 2.28
N THR A 70 -10.51 -6.14 3.59
CA THR A 70 -11.58 -5.86 4.57
C THR A 70 -11.84 -4.35 4.75
N LYS A 71 -10.96 -3.49 4.26
CA LYS A 71 -11.09 -2.03 4.41
C LYS A 71 -12.19 -1.49 3.50
N ARG A 72 -13.17 -0.80 4.08
CA ARG A 72 -14.27 -0.14 3.34
C ARG A 72 -13.81 0.90 2.31
N THR A 73 -12.62 1.48 2.53
CA THR A 73 -12.01 2.49 1.65
C THR A 73 -11.32 1.88 0.42
N VAL A 74 -11.12 0.56 0.39
CA VAL A 74 -10.53 -0.15 -0.74
C VAL A 74 -11.59 -1.07 -1.32
N GLN A 75 -12.22 -0.63 -2.41
CA GLN A 75 -13.30 -1.36 -3.05
C GLN A 75 -12.83 -1.90 -4.39
N PHE A 76 -13.05 -3.19 -4.63
CA PHE A 76 -12.86 -3.80 -5.94
C PHE A 76 -14.19 -3.80 -6.71
N VAL A 77 -14.12 -3.90 -8.04
CA VAL A 77 -15.30 -4.20 -8.85
C VAL A 77 -15.86 -5.57 -8.44
N ASP A 78 -17.18 -5.74 -8.58
CA ASP A 78 -17.84 -7.06 -8.45
C ASP A 78 -17.45 -7.98 -9.61
#